data_AF-A0A4R0IVB4-F1
#
_entry.id   AF-A0A4R0IVB4-F1
#
_cell.length_a   1.000
_cell.length_b   1.000
_cell.length_c   1.000
_cell.angle_alpha   90.00
_cell.angle_beta   90.00
_cell.angle_gamma   90.00
#
_symmetry.space_group_name_H-M   'P 1'
#
loop_
_entity.id
_entity.type
_entity.pdbx_description
1 polymer ?
#
loop_
_entity_poly.entity_id
_entity_poly.type
_entity_poly.pdbx_seq_one_letter_code
_entity_poly.pdbx_strand_id
1 'polypeptide(L)'
;MMVSSRKQLDKSADALIRAIKVHAESVGRATQSPEDVMAAVSELQESARMYADAVFDVSGWGNPFGGADEDEDRGDSVGQGVGGKGDIVRVEARYRLLVRNKWEARKLLESRTRIRGEVLSEDLDDDSATDIVTELFRLDSWDPFIYQSDAIDVVDQEWSCVPERHRE
;
A
#
# COMPACT_ATOMS: atom_id res chain seq x y z
N MET A 1 10.70 -9.49 32.25
CA MET A 1 10.96 -9.62 30.80
C MET A 1 11.14 -8.29 30.07
N MET A 2 10.55 -7.16 30.52
CA MET A 2 10.57 -5.87 29.79
C MET A 2 11.95 -5.21 29.56
N VAL A 3 12.96 -5.49 30.39
CA VAL A 3 14.31 -4.87 30.23
C VAL A 3 15.07 -5.43 29.01
N SER A 4 14.74 -6.66 28.58
CA SER A 4 15.37 -7.30 27.42
C SER A 4 14.85 -6.73 26.10
N SER A 5 13.53 -6.49 26.02
CA SER A 5 12.86 -5.99 24.82
C SER A 5 13.29 -4.56 24.46
N ARG A 6 13.53 -3.71 25.47
CA ARG A 6 13.98 -2.32 25.22
C ARG A 6 15.41 -2.24 24.69
N LYS A 7 16.32 -3.09 25.20
CA LYS A 7 17.70 -3.17 24.67
C LYS A 7 17.73 -3.69 23.23
N GLN A 8 16.81 -4.59 22.89
CA GLN A 8 16.66 -5.10 21.52
C GLN A 8 16.14 -4.01 20.58
N LEU A 9 15.17 -3.21 21.03
CA LEU A 9 14.69 -2.04 20.28
C LEU A 9 15.81 -1.05 19.98
N ASP A 10 16.60 -0.64 20.99
CA ASP A 10 17.72 0.29 20.79
C ASP A 10 18.75 -0.27 19.80
N LYS A 11 19.07 -1.57 19.91
CA LYS A 11 20.01 -2.24 19.00
C LYS A 11 19.49 -2.30 17.56
N SER A 12 18.22 -2.60 17.36
CA SER A 12 17.59 -2.62 16.04
C SER A 12 17.49 -1.21 15.44
N ALA A 13 17.24 -0.19 16.26
CA ALA A 13 17.23 1.21 15.83
C ALA A 13 18.61 1.64 15.31
N ASP A 14 19.66 1.32 16.07
CA ASP A 14 21.04 1.61 15.66
C ASP A 14 21.44 0.89 14.37
N ALA A 15 20.98 -0.35 14.18
CA ALA A 15 21.21 -1.11 12.94
C ALA A 15 20.52 -0.44 11.75
N LEU A 16 19.25 -0.07 11.89
CA LEU A 16 18.51 0.65 10.86
C LEU A 16 19.15 1.98 10.50
N ILE A 17 19.57 2.78 11.49
CA ILE A 17 20.26 4.06 11.24
C ILE A 17 21.53 3.85 10.41
N ARG A 18 22.31 2.79 10.69
CA ARG A 18 23.50 2.46 9.90
C ARG A 18 23.13 2.07 8.47
N ALA A 19 22.13 1.22 8.29
CA ALA A 19 21.70 0.78 6.97
C ALA A 19 21.17 1.94 6.10
N ILE A 20 20.42 2.89 6.69
CA ILE A 20 19.98 4.11 6.00
C ILE A 20 21.17 4.93 5.50
N LYS A 21 22.22 5.07 6.32
CA LYS A 21 23.43 5.80 5.92
C LYS A 21 24.17 5.10 4.77
N VAL A 22 24.35 3.79 4.87
CA VAL A 22 25.00 2.99 3.82
C VAL A 22 24.23 3.10 2.50
N HIS A 23 22.89 3.01 2.54
CA HIS A 23 22.04 3.20 1.37
C HIS A 23 22.10 4.64 0.81
N ALA A 24 22.08 5.66 1.65
CA ALA A 24 22.19 7.05 1.19
C ALA A 24 23.55 7.32 0.53
N GLU A 25 24.63 6.76 1.09
CA GLU A 25 25.96 6.83 0.49
C GLU A 25 26.06 6.03 -0.81
N SER A 26 25.33 4.92 -0.92
CA SER A 26 25.37 4.08 -2.10
C SER A 26 24.70 4.78 -3.29
N VAL A 27 23.47 5.28 -3.09
CA VAL A 27 22.71 6.02 -4.11
C VAL A 27 23.37 7.36 -4.46
N GLY A 28 24.05 8.01 -3.51
CA GLY A 28 24.66 9.33 -3.72
C GLY A 28 25.97 9.35 -4.53
N ARG A 29 26.59 8.19 -4.81
CA ARG A 29 27.89 8.13 -5.52
C ARG A 29 27.68 7.82 -7.01
N ALA A 30 28.15 8.73 -7.86
CA ALA A 30 27.99 8.65 -9.32
C ALA A 30 28.67 7.45 -10.03
N THR A 31 29.45 6.64 -9.31
CA THR A 31 30.26 5.54 -9.89
C THR A 31 29.97 4.17 -9.28
N GLN A 32 28.85 3.99 -8.57
CA GLN A 32 28.54 2.68 -7.99
C GLN A 32 27.90 1.72 -8.98
N SER A 33 28.18 0.43 -8.76
CA SER A 33 27.56 -0.63 -9.53
C SER A 33 26.11 -0.84 -9.06
N PRO A 34 25.18 -1.26 -9.95
CA PRO A 34 23.82 -1.63 -9.56
C PRO A 34 23.78 -2.71 -8.47
N GLU A 35 24.78 -3.60 -8.43
CA GLU A 35 24.90 -4.65 -7.42
C GLU A 35 25.15 -4.08 -6.01
N ASP A 36 25.99 -3.06 -5.89
CA ASP A 36 26.25 -2.38 -4.60
C ASP A 36 25.02 -1.67 -4.05
N VAL A 37 24.23 -1.06 -4.95
CA VAL A 37 22.97 -0.40 -4.58
C VAL A 37 21.94 -1.44 -4.12
N MET A 38 21.78 -2.54 -4.86
CA MET A 38 20.86 -3.61 -4.47
C MET A 38 21.25 -4.25 -3.13
N ALA A 39 22.53 -4.49 -2.89
CA ALA A 39 23.01 -5.01 -1.60
C ALA A 39 22.66 -4.05 -0.44
N ALA A 40 22.86 -2.74 -0.63
CA ALA A 40 22.49 -1.73 0.37
C ALA A 40 20.97 -1.65 0.59
N VAL A 41 20.16 -1.84 -0.45
CA VAL A 41 18.69 -1.92 -0.35
C VAL A 41 18.27 -3.14 0.48
N SER A 42 18.85 -4.31 0.21
CA SER A 42 18.54 -5.53 0.97
C SER A 42 18.89 -5.39 2.46
N GLU A 43 20.06 -4.83 2.78
CA GLU A 43 20.47 -4.58 4.18
C GLU A 43 19.54 -3.58 4.89
N LEU A 44 19.08 -2.55 4.17
CA LEU A 44 18.10 -1.60 4.68
C LEU A 44 16.75 -2.25 4.98
N GLN A 45 16.24 -3.08 4.06
CA GLN A 45 14.97 -3.78 4.23
C GLN A 45 15.02 -4.77 5.42
N GLU A 46 16.10 -5.52 5.55
CA GLU A 46 16.30 -6.44 6.68
C GLU A 46 16.36 -5.68 8.01
N SER A 47 17.12 -4.59 8.07
CA SER A 47 17.23 -3.77 9.28
C SER A 47 15.91 -3.09 9.66
N ALA A 48 15.13 -2.66 8.65
CA ALA A 48 13.80 -2.09 8.87
C ALA A 48 12.84 -3.13 9.44
N ARG A 49 12.84 -4.36 8.91
CA ARG A 49 12.03 -5.46 9.45
C ARG A 49 12.40 -5.80 10.90
N MET A 50 13.68 -5.91 11.21
CA MET A 50 14.15 -6.18 12.57
C MET A 50 13.77 -5.09 13.58
N TYR A 51 13.73 -3.84 13.14
CA TYR A 51 13.25 -2.74 13.97
C TYR A 51 11.73 -2.78 14.13
N ALA A 52 10.98 -3.04 13.07
CA ALA A 52 9.53 -3.20 13.12
C ALA A 52 9.11 -4.31 14.10
N ASP A 53 9.76 -5.47 14.05
CA ASP A 53 9.51 -6.58 14.97
C ASP A 53 9.82 -6.18 16.42
N ALA A 54 10.93 -5.46 16.65
CA ALA A 54 11.28 -4.99 18.00
C ALA A 54 10.32 -3.91 18.53
N VAL A 55 9.77 -3.06 17.66
CA VAL A 55 8.71 -2.10 18.00
C VAL A 55 7.43 -2.85 18.37
N PHE A 56 7.03 -3.85 17.60
CA PHE A 56 5.86 -4.69 17.89
C PHE A 56 6.01 -5.39 19.25
N ASP A 57 7.18 -5.97 19.54
CA ASP A 57 7.44 -6.66 20.81
C ASP A 57 7.34 -5.74 22.04
N VAL A 58 7.64 -4.44 21.89
CA VAL A 58 7.63 -3.48 23.01
C VAL A 58 6.29 -2.75 23.13
N SER A 59 5.68 -2.37 22.02
CA SER A 59 4.50 -1.50 21.97
C SER A 59 3.20 -2.23 21.63
N GLY A 60 3.28 -3.40 21.01
CA GLY A 60 2.15 -4.11 20.40
C GLY A 60 1.62 -3.44 19.13
N TRP A 61 2.26 -2.37 18.64
CA TRP A 61 1.86 -1.65 17.43
C TRP A 61 2.50 -2.30 16.19
N GLY A 62 1.79 -2.22 15.06
CA GLY A 62 2.20 -2.76 13.76
C GLY A 62 3.50 -2.16 13.20
N ASN A 63 3.79 -2.44 11.94
CA ASN A 63 5.01 -1.97 11.28
C ASN A 63 5.07 -0.42 11.30
N PRO A 64 6.05 0.21 11.97
CA PRO A 64 6.15 1.68 12.05
C PRO A 64 6.50 2.35 10.70
N PHE A 65 6.85 1.55 9.69
CA PHE A 65 7.08 2.01 8.32
C PHE A 65 5.90 1.76 7.39
N GLY A 66 4.88 1.02 7.85
CA GLY A 66 3.60 1.02 7.14
C GLY A 66 3.00 2.40 7.32
N GLY A 67 2.62 3.05 6.23
CA GLY A 67 2.07 4.41 6.29
C GLY A 67 0.91 4.49 7.29
N ALA A 68 0.64 5.69 7.82
CA ALA A 68 -0.61 5.94 8.55
C ALA A 68 -1.87 5.76 7.67
N ASP A 69 -1.68 5.44 6.38
CA ASP A 69 -2.68 5.12 5.36
C ASP A 69 -2.58 3.64 4.90
N GLU A 70 -1.84 2.79 5.60
CA GLU A 70 -1.90 1.35 5.40
C GLU A 70 -2.87 0.75 6.42
N ASP A 71 -4.13 0.66 6.00
CA ASP A 71 -5.01 -0.43 6.45
C ASP A 71 -4.19 -1.72 6.52
N GLU A 72 -4.22 -2.39 7.67
CA GLU A 72 -3.46 -3.62 7.93
C GLU A 72 -3.93 -4.77 7.02
N ASP A 73 -3.53 -4.76 5.75
CA ASP A 73 -3.62 -5.88 4.83
C ASP A 73 -2.35 -6.73 4.96
N ARG A 74 -2.23 -7.46 6.08
CA ARG A 74 -1.29 -8.58 6.18
C ARG A 74 -1.91 -9.79 5.50
N GLY A 75 -1.72 -9.87 4.18
CA GLY A 75 -2.39 -10.86 3.34
C GLY A 75 -1.57 -11.51 2.22
N ASP A 76 -0.23 -11.52 2.25
CA ASP A 76 0.54 -12.47 1.43
C ASP A 76 1.35 -13.44 2.30
N SER A 77 0.63 -14.43 2.82
CA SER A 77 1.19 -15.69 3.28
C SER A 77 0.39 -16.79 2.60
N VAL A 78 0.94 -17.29 1.49
CA VAL A 78 0.49 -18.50 0.82
C VAL A 78 0.38 -19.64 1.85
N GLY A 79 -0.85 -19.96 2.22
CA GLY A 79 -1.28 -21.24 2.79
C GLY A 79 -0.59 -21.69 4.09
N GLN A 80 -1.06 -21.19 5.23
CA GLN A 80 -1.18 -22.01 6.46
C GLN A 80 -2.22 -21.39 7.39
N GLY A 81 -3.30 -22.13 7.65
CA GLY A 81 -4.42 -21.66 8.46
C GLY A 81 -3.97 -21.15 9.83
N VAL A 82 -4.18 -19.85 10.05
CA VAL A 82 -4.01 -19.23 11.36
C VAL A 82 -5.23 -19.62 12.20
N GLY A 83 -5.05 -20.62 13.05
CA GLY A 83 -6.01 -21.05 14.07
C GLY A 83 -6.14 -20.05 15.22
N GLY A 84 -6.41 -18.78 14.91
CA GLY A 84 -6.80 -17.76 15.87
C GLY A 84 -8.33 -17.67 15.95
N LYS A 85 -8.89 -17.58 17.16
CA LYS A 85 -10.30 -17.23 17.36
C LYS A 85 -10.50 -15.75 17.02
N GLY A 86 -10.55 -15.41 15.74
CA GLY A 86 -10.90 -14.09 15.24
C GLY A 86 -12.29 -14.09 14.62
N ASP A 87 -13.01 -12.98 14.74
CA ASP A 87 -14.25 -12.76 13.99
C ASP A 87 -13.90 -12.24 12.60
N ILE A 88 -14.40 -12.89 11.55
CA ILE A 88 -14.27 -12.40 10.19
C ILE A 88 -15.42 -11.43 9.93
N VAL A 89 -15.11 -10.25 9.40
CA VAL A 89 -16.10 -9.23 9.04
C VAL A 89 -15.97 -8.94 7.56
N ARG A 90 -17.09 -9.01 6.84
CA ARG A 90 -17.19 -8.59 5.45
C ARG A 90 -17.54 -7.11 5.39
N VAL A 91 -16.72 -6.34 4.70
CA VAL A 91 -16.95 -4.92 4.43
C VAL A 91 -17.35 -4.75 2.96
N GLU A 92 -18.47 -4.08 2.71
CA GLU A 92 -18.90 -3.67 1.37
C GLU A 92 -18.94 -2.14 1.32
N ALA A 93 -18.12 -1.55 0.43
CA ALA A 93 -18.17 -0.15 0.07
C ALA A 93 -18.91 0.01 -1.26
N ARG A 94 -19.86 0.95 -1.32
CA ARG A 94 -20.60 1.28 -2.53
C ARG A 94 -20.48 2.77 -2.78
N TYR A 95 -19.98 3.10 -3.96
CA TYR A 95 -19.86 4.48 -4.42
C TYR A 95 -20.77 4.72 -5.61
N ARG A 96 -21.40 5.90 -5.63
CA ARG A 96 -22.09 6.40 -6.81
C ARG A 96 -21.30 7.57 -7.36
N LEU A 97 -20.87 7.44 -8.61
CA LEU A 97 -20.00 8.41 -9.26
C LEU A 97 -20.74 9.11 -10.41
N LEU A 98 -20.45 10.39 -10.58
CA LEU A 98 -20.89 11.19 -11.72
C LEU A 98 -19.67 11.55 -12.57
N VAL A 99 -19.61 11.00 -13.78
CA VAL A 99 -18.65 11.43 -14.79
C VAL A 99 -19.22 12.65 -15.51
N ARG A 100 -18.78 13.85 -15.10
CA ARG A 100 -19.26 15.13 -15.66
C ARG A 100 -18.72 15.35 -17.07
N ASN A 101 -17.46 15.01 -17.27
CA ASN A 101 -16.76 15.22 -18.53
C ASN A 101 -15.90 14.00 -18.85
N LYS A 102 -16.37 13.17 -19.78
CA LYS A 102 -15.66 11.95 -20.20
C LYS A 102 -14.28 12.23 -20.76
N TRP A 103 -14.10 13.35 -21.45
CA TRP A 103 -12.82 13.68 -22.05
C TRP A 103 -11.77 14.05 -21.00
N GLU A 104 -12.15 14.82 -19.98
CA GLU A 104 -11.25 15.09 -18.84
C GLU A 104 -11.00 13.83 -18.01
N ALA A 105 -12.01 12.97 -17.83
CA ALA A 105 -11.85 11.68 -17.17
C ALA A 105 -10.85 10.77 -17.91
N ARG A 106 -10.90 10.77 -19.25
CA ARG A 106 -9.94 10.06 -20.10
C ARG A 106 -8.52 10.63 -19.95
N LYS A 107 -8.36 11.95 -20.00
CA LYS A 107 -7.05 12.58 -19.78
C LYS A 107 -6.46 12.24 -18.43
N LEU A 108 -7.31 12.19 -17.40
CA LEU A 108 -6.91 11.77 -16.07
C LEU A 108 -6.37 10.33 -16.12
N LEU A 109 -7.09 9.41 -16.75
CA LEU A 109 -6.65 8.03 -16.94
C LEU A 109 -5.30 7.96 -17.69
N GLU A 110 -5.17 8.61 -18.85
CA GLU A 110 -3.93 8.65 -19.63
C GLU A 110 -2.74 9.21 -18.83
N SER A 111 -2.98 10.25 -18.03
CA SER A 111 -1.98 10.85 -17.15
C SER A 111 -1.52 9.87 -16.08
N ARG A 112 -2.46 9.18 -15.43
CA ARG A 112 -2.19 8.19 -14.37
C ARG A 112 -1.41 7.00 -14.91
N THR A 113 -1.84 6.44 -16.04
CA THR A 113 -1.15 5.33 -16.70
C THR A 113 0.28 5.68 -17.08
N ARG A 114 0.51 6.90 -17.60
CA ARG A 114 1.86 7.40 -17.91
C ARG A 114 2.75 7.52 -16.67
N ILE A 115 2.21 8.03 -15.56
CA ILE A 115 2.96 8.21 -14.31
C ILE A 115 3.36 6.84 -13.73
N ARG A 116 2.46 5.85 -13.79
CA ARG A 116 2.72 4.49 -13.28
C ARG A 116 3.50 3.60 -14.24
N GLY A 117 3.67 4.02 -15.50
CA GLY A 117 4.36 3.22 -16.51
C GLY A 117 3.57 1.97 -16.92
N GLU A 118 2.26 1.96 -16.71
CA GLU A 118 1.39 0.86 -17.09
C GLU A 118 0.91 1.04 -18.53
N VAL A 119 0.35 -0.02 -19.12
CA VAL A 119 -0.26 0.01 -20.46
C VAL A 119 -1.76 -0.21 -20.28
N LEU A 120 -2.57 0.65 -20.89
CA LEU A 120 -4.03 0.49 -20.87
C LEU A 120 -4.43 -0.85 -21.52
N SER A 121 -5.50 -1.44 -21.01
CA SER A 121 -6.11 -2.62 -21.62
C SER A 121 -6.45 -2.37 -23.09
N GLU A 122 -6.14 -3.33 -23.97
CA GLU A 122 -6.50 -3.28 -25.39
C GLU A 122 -8.02 -3.33 -25.61
N ASP A 123 -8.76 -3.88 -24.64
CA ASP A 123 -10.22 -4.01 -24.66
C ASP A 123 -10.94 -2.79 -24.08
N LEU A 124 -10.22 -1.72 -23.73
CA LEU A 124 -10.83 -0.53 -23.14
C LEU A 124 -11.69 0.21 -24.18
N ASP A 125 -13.00 0.33 -23.92
CA ASP A 125 -13.85 1.24 -24.66
C ASP A 125 -13.64 2.67 -24.15
N ASP A 126 -12.87 3.40 -24.95
CA ASP A 126 -12.52 4.81 -24.80
C ASP A 126 -13.71 5.78 -24.60
N ASP A 127 -14.92 5.39 -25.01
CA ASP A 127 -16.15 6.19 -24.83
C ASP A 127 -17.03 5.72 -23.65
N SER A 128 -16.67 4.59 -23.01
CA SER A 128 -17.34 4.01 -21.86
C SER A 128 -16.88 4.68 -20.57
N ALA A 129 -17.80 5.42 -19.93
CA ALA A 129 -17.54 6.00 -18.61
C ALA A 129 -17.25 4.92 -17.55
N THR A 130 -17.84 3.73 -17.71
CA THR A 130 -17.63 2.60 -16.81
C THR A 130 -16.21 2.06 -16.92
N ASP A 131 -15.68 1.93 -18.14
CA ASP A 131 -14.34 1.38 -18.38
C ASP A 131 -13.28 2.35 -17.88
N ILE A 132 -13.44 3.64 -18.18
CA ILE A 132 -12.55 4.71 -17.70
C ILE A 132 -12.50 4.71 -16.16
N VAL A 133 -13.66 4.67 -15.51
CA VAL A 133 -13.72 4.65 -14.04
C VAL A 133 -13.12 3.36 -13.49
N THR A 134 -13.41 2.21 -14.10
CA THR A 134 -12.88 0.91 -13.64
C THR A 134 -11.35 0.89 -13.68
N GLU A 135 -10.74 1.39 -14.76
CA GLU A 135 -9.28 1.46 -14.85
C GLU A 135 -8.67 2.48 -13.89
N LEU A 136 -9.31 3.64 -13.71
CA LEU A 136 -8.89 4.59 -12.67
C LEU A 136 -8.89 3.95 -11.28
N PHE A 137 -9.95 3.21 -10.92
CA PHE A 137 -10.04 2.49 -9.65
C PHE A 137 -8.93 1.46 -9.48
N ARG A 138 -8.57 0.73 -10.55
CA ARG A 138 -7.45 -0.21 -10.53
C ARG A 138 -6.12 0.48 -10.30
N LEU A 139 -5.89 1.60 -10.98
CA LEU A 139 -4.65 2.36 -10.87
C LEU A 139 -4.51 3.02 -9.50
N ASP A 140 -5.59 3.52 -8.94
CA ASP A 140 -5.53 4.36 -7.74
C ASP A 140 -6.09 3.67 -6.48
N SER A 141 -5.91 2.35 -6.39
CA SER A 141 -6.21 1.57 -5.18
C SER A 141 -7.64 1.73 -4.65
N TRP A 142 -8.61 1.88 -5.57
CA TRP A 142 -10.04 2.01 -5.27
C TRP A 142 -10.48 3.23 -4.45
N ASP A 143 -9.67 4.30 -4.40
CA ASP A 143 -10.05 5.56 -3.76
C ASP A 143 -10.70 6.53 -4.78
N PRO A 144 -12.03 6.78 -4.72
CA PRO A 144 -12.68 7.71 -5.64
C PRO A 144 -12.50 9.19 -5.27
N PHE A 145 -12.03 9.51 -4.06
CA PHE A 145 -11.96 10.89 -3.59
C PHE A 145 -10.80 11.67 -4.21
N ILE A 146 -9.77 10.98 -4.66
CA ILE A 146 -8.67 11.58 -5.42
C ILE A 146 -9.12 12.17 -6.76
N TYR A 147 -10.28 11.76 -7.28
CA TYR A 147 -10.81 12.23 -8.54
C TYR A 147 -11.58 13.53 -8.42
N GLN A 148 -11.93 13.98 -7.19
CA GLN A 148 -12.75 15.17 -6.93
C GLN A 148 -12.22 16.38 -7.70
N SER A 149 -12.76 16.57 -8.89
CA SER A 149 -12.29 17.49 -9.92
C SER A 149 -13.42 17.72 -10.90
N ASP A 150 -13.19 18.56 -11.90
CA ASP A 150 -14.19 18.86 -12.94
C ASP A 150 -14.56 17.63 -13.80
N ALA A 151 -13.85 16.50 -13.67
CA ALA A 151 -14.04 15.29 -14.46
C ALA A 151 -15.01 14.28 -13.82
N ILE A 152 -14.78 13.89 -12.56
CA ILE A 152 -15.50 12.82 -11.85
C ILE A 152 -15.79 13.28 -10.43
N ASP A 153 -17.04 13.14 -10.00
CA ASP A 153 -17.47 13.44 -8.65
C ASP A 153 -18.07 12.23 -7.96
N VAL A 154 -17.86 12.16 -6.64
CA VAL A 154 -18.58 11.23 -5.76
C VAL A 154 -19.92 11.86 -5.37
N VAL A 155 -21.01 11.23 -5.82
CA VAL A 155 -22.39 11.68 -5.57
C VAL A 155 -22.92 11.12 -4.26
N ASP A 156 -22.60 9.86 -3.99
CA ASP A 156 -23.10 9.14 -2.83
C ASP A 156 -22.11 8.05 -2.40
N GLN A 157 -22.15 7.72 -1.12
CA GLN A 157 -21.35 6.65 -0.54
C GLN A 157 -22.14 5.90 0.53
N GLU A 158 -22.01 4.58 0.49
CA GLU A 158 -22.58 3.68 1.49
C GLU A 158 -21.53 2.66 1.91
N TRP A 159 -21.45 2.42 3.21
CA TRP A 159 -20.58 1.42 3.80
C TRP A 159 -21.42 0.47 4.64
N SER A 160 -21.18 -0.82 4.49
CA SER A 160 -21.80 -1.84 5.33
C SER A 160 -20.77 -2.84 5.82
N CYS A 161 -20.89 -3.22 7.10
CA CYS A 161 -20.06 -4.24 7.72
C CYS A 161 -20.98 -5.33 8.24
N VAL A 162 -20.80 -6.56 7.76
CA VAL A 162 -21.57 -7.72 8.22
C VAL A 162 -20.62 -8.81 8.72
N PRO A 163 -20.91 -9.45 9.87
CA PRO A 163 -20.11 -10.57 10.34
C PRO A 163 -20.18 -11.71 9.31
N GLU A 164 -19.04 -12.18 8.86
CA GLU A 164 -18.95 -13.31 7.95
C GLU A 164 -19.08 -14.59 8.77
N ARG A 165 -20.31 -15.11 8.85
CA ARG A 165 -20.54 -16.38 9.54
C ARG A 165 -19.89 -17.50 8.74
N HIS A 166 -18.96 -18.23 9.37
CA HIS A 166 -18.52 -19.52 8.87
C HIS A 166 -19.75 -20.38 8.60
N ARG A 167 -20.01 -20.69 7.31
CA ARG A 167 -20.88 -21.81 6.95
C ARG A 167 -20.14 -23.08 7.37
N GLU A 168 -20.58 -23.69 8.47
CA GLU A 168 -20.30 -25.09 8.77
C GLU A 168 -20.94 -26.02 7.71
#